data_AF-A0A6L3X3P9-F1
#
_entry.id   AF-A0A6L3X3P9-F1
#
_cell.length_a   1.000
_cell.length_b   1.000
_cell.length_c   1.000
_cell.angle_alpha   90.00
_cell.angle_beta   90.00
_cell.angle_gamma   90.00
#
_symmetry.space_group_name_H-M   'P 1'
#
loop_
_entity.id
_entity.type
_entity.pdbx_description
1 polymer ?
#
loop_
_entity_poly.entity_id
_entity_poly.type
_entity_poly.pdbx_seq_one_letter_code
_entity_poly.pdbx_strand_id
1 'polypeptide(L)' 'MDNFQKDIDDRANLTLSNRFELLLFRLGTSLNENKSELFGINVFKLREIVPMPTFTKPAGMKSPLMGLSLIHLRRCR' A
#
# COMPACT_ATOMS: atom_id res chain seq x y z
N MET A 1 23.22 -24.13 -28.83
CA MET A 1 21.84 -24.01 -28.32
C MET A 1 21.90 -23.52 -26.87
N ASP A 2 22.36 -22.28 -26.63
CA ASP A 2 22.55 -21.73 -25.26
C ASP A 2 21.74 -20.46 -25.01
N ASN A 3 21.32 -19.76 -26.07
CA ASN A 3 20.58 -18.51 -25.93
C ASN A 3 19.13 -18.72 -25.42
N PHE A 4 18.53 -19.88 -25.68
CA PHE A 4 17.19 -20.18 -25.18
C PHE A 4 17.18 -20.46 -23.67
N GLN A 5 18.17 -21.18 -23.14
CA GLN A 5 18.30 -21.36 -21.68
C GLN A 5 18.52 -20.02 -20.96
N LYS A 6 19.35 -19.12 -21.51
CA LYS A 6 19.56 -17.78 -20.93
C LYS A 6 18.28 -16.95 -20.84
N ASP A 7 17.48 -16.93 -21.91
CA ASP A 7 16.21 -16.19 -21.94
C ASP A 7 15.15 -16.80 -20.98
N ILE A 8 15.21 -18.12 -20.77
CA ILE A 8 14.39 -18.84 -19.79
C ILE A 8 14.87 -18.56 -18.35
N ASP A 9 16.18 -18.54 -18.10
CA ASP A 9 16.76 -18.23 -16.78
C ASP A 9 16.56 -16.76 -16.39
N ASP A 10 16.56 -15.82 -17.34
CA ASP A 10 16.24 -14.42 -17.08
C ASP A 10 14.74 -14.23 -16.77
N ARG A 11 13.85 -14.96 -17.47
CA ARG A 11 12.41 -15.00 -17.13
C ARG A 11 12.12 -15.72 -15.81
N ALA A 12 12.87 -16.76 -15.48
CA ALA A 12 12.78 -17.49 -14.21
C ALA A 12 13.32 -16.63 -13.04
N ASN A 13 14.40 -15.90 -13.23
CA ASN A 13 14.91 -14.94 -12.24
C ASN A 13 13.97 -13.77 -12.01
N LEU A 14 13.23 -13.31 -13.03
CA LEU A 14 12.20 -12.28 -12.88
C LEU A 14 10.93 -12.78 -12.16
N THR A 15 10.68 -14.09 -12.14
CA THR A 15 9.58 -14.71 -11.39
C THR A 15 9.98 -15.16 -9.99
N LEU A 16 11.26 -15.44 -9.72
CA LEU A 16 11.81 -15.69 -8.39
C LEU A 16 12.24 -14.42 -7.65
N SER A 17 12.57 -13.34 -8.36
CA SER A 17 12.80 -12.03 -7.77
C SER A 17 11.47 -11.34 -7.52
N ASN A 18 10.80 -11.76 -6.45
CA ASN A 18 9.81 -10.98 -5.74
C ASN A 18 10.50 -9.66 -5.28
N ARG A 19 10.70 -8.74 -6.23
CA ARG A 19 11.21 -7.40 -5.97
C ARG A 19 10.22 -6.76 -5.02
N PHE A 20 10.67 -6.40 -3.83
CA PHE A 20 9.84 -5.76 -2.82
C PHE A 20 9.39 -4.39 -3.31
N GLU A 21 8.31 -4.37 -4.09
CA GLU A 21 7.63 -3.15 -4.50
C GLU A 21 6.85 -2.63 -3.27
N LEU A 22 7.37 -1.56 -2.67
CA LEU A 22 6.81 -0.92 -1.48
C LEU A 22 6.36 0.51 -1.82
N LEU A 23 5.16 0.87 -1.42
CA LEU A 23 4.71 2.26 -1.35
C LEU A 23 5.18 2.85 -0.02
N LEU A 24 5.97 3.92 -0.10
CA LEU A 24 6.45 4.67 1.06
C LEU A 24 5.51 5.84 1.38
N PHE A 25 5.18 6.04 2.65
CA PHE A 25 4.35 7.15 3.11
C PHE A 25 4.79 7.63 4.50
N ARG A 26 4.38 8.84 4.87
CA ARG A 26 4.68 9.46 6.16
C ARG A 26 3.41 9.54 7.00
N LEU A 27 3.48 9.18 8.27
CA LEU A 27 2.33 9.20 9.17
C LEU A 27 2.59 10.13 10.35
N GLY A 28 1.81 11.21 10.43
CA GLY A 28 1.89 12.19 11.51
C GLY A 28 3.27 12.81 11.72
N THR A 29 3.39 13.54 12.82
CA THR A 29 4.65 14.02 13.40
C THR A 29 4.74 13.49 14.81
N SER A 30 5.87 12.87 15.16
CA SER A 30 6.08 12.38 16.53
C SER A 30 5.97 13.54 17.52
N LEU A 31 5.23 13.29 18.61
CA LEU A 31 4.91 14.27 19.66
C LEU A 31 6.17 14.82 20.37
N ASN A 32 7.29 14.08 20.31
CA ASN A 32 8.51 14.41 21.03
C ASN A 32 9.64 14.95 20.13
N GLU A 33 9.64 14.65 18.82
CA GLU A 33 10.83 14.88 17.99
C GLU A 33 10.57 15.67 16.70
N ASN A 34 9.34 16.13 16.42
CA ASN A 34 8.96 16.75 15.13
C ASN A 34 9.38 15.92 13.90
N LYS A 35 9.71 14.64 14.11
CA LYS A 35 10.17 13.73 13.09
C LYS A 35 8.96 12.95 12.62
N SER A 36 8.75 12.97 11.32
CA SER A 36 7.73 12.15 10.68
C SER A 36 8.41 10.90 10.17
N GLU A 37 8.01 9.76 10.72
CA GLU A 37 8.57 8.48 10.35
C GLU A 37 8.08 8.04 8.97
N LEU A 38 8.96 7.38 8.23
CA LEU A 38 8.69 6.85 6.91
C LEU A 38 8.27 5.38 7.05
N PHE A 39 7.06 5.08 6.62
CA PHE A 39 6.47 3.75 6.62
C PHE A 39 6.40 3.21 5.19
N GLY A 40 6.48 1.88 5.03
CA GLY A 40 6.36 1.21 3.74
C GLY A 40 5.28 0.13 3.78
N ILE A 41 4.45 0.05 2.74
CA ILE A 41 3.47 -1.03 2.54
C ILE A 41 3.67 -1.68 1.18
N ASN A 42 3.50 -3.00 1.08
CA ASN A 42 3.59 -3.71 -0.19
C ASN A 42 2.50 -3.24 -1.17
N VAL A 43 2.90 -2.89 -2.40
CA VAL A 43 1.98 -2.38 -3.42
C VAL A 43 0.89 -3.40 -3.80
N PHE A 44 1.17 -4.70 -3.71
CA PHE A 44 0.20 -5.77 -3.98
C PHE A 44 -0.92 -5.86 -2.92
N LYS A 45 -0.74 -5.26 -1.75
CA LYS A 45 -1.78 -5.17 -0.70
C LYS A 45 -2.66 -3.92 -0.85
N LEU A 46 -2.37 -3.03 -1.79
CA LEU A 46 -3.14 -1.81 -2.02
C LEU A 46 -4.24 -2.05 -3.04
N ARG A 47 -5.45 -1.58 -2.72
CA ARG A 47 -6.60 -1.65 -3.63
C ARG A 47 -6.87 -0.33 -4.34
N GLU A 48 -6.77 0.77 -3.62
CA GLU A 48 -7.00 2.14 -4.10
C GLU A 48 -6.38 3.15 -3.14
N ILE A 49 -6.00 4.33 -3.65
CA ILE A 49 -5.56 5.48 -2.84
C ILE A 49 -6.61 6.56 -3.01
N VAL A 50 -7.24 6.95 -1.90
CA VAL A 50 -8.32 7.94 -1.89
C VAL A 50 -7.99 9.07 -0.90
N PRO A 51 -8.43 10.31 -1.18
CA PRO A 51 -8.36 11.37 -0.18
C PRO A 51 -9.21 10.98 1.04
N MET A 52 -8.84 11.50 2.22
CA MET A 52 -9.47 11.16 3.49
C MET A 52 -11.01 11.29 3.43
N PRO A 53 -11.75 10.17 3.47
CA PRO A 53 -13.20 10.21 3.36
C PRO A 53 -13.85 10.53 4.71
N THR A 54 -15.15 10.85 4.69
CA THR A 54 -15.94 10.98 5.91
C THR A 54 -16.22 9.60 6.51
N PHE A 55 -15.97 9.45 7.81
CA PHE A 55 -16.23 8.20 8.54
C PHE A 55 -17.53 8.26 9.32
N THR A 56 -18.33 7.19 9.20
CA THR A 56 -19.52 6.95 10.03
C THR A 56 -19.16 5.94 11.11
N LYS A 57 -19.44 6.26 12.38
CA LYS A 57 -19.19 5.37 13.53
C LYS A 57 -20.46 4.59 13.86
N PRO A 58 -20.50 3.27 13.63
CA PRO A 58 -21.59 2.41 14.10
C PRO A 58 -21.60 2.31 15.63
N ALA A 59 -22.78 2.04 16.19
CA ALA A 59 -22.92 1.78 17.62
C ALA A 59 -22.10 0.54 18.02
N GLY A 60 -21.41 0.61 19.17
CA GLY A 60 -20.60 -0.49 19.70
C GLY A 60 -19.18 -0.62 19.15
N MET A 61 -18.74 0.31 18.28
CA MET A 61 -17.36 0.34 17.79
C MET A 61 -16.37 0.65 18.92
N LYS A 62 -15.29 -0.15 19.01
CA LYS A 62 -14.21 0.03 19.98
C LYS A 62 -12.97 0.61 19.31
N SER A 63 -12.26 1.46 20.05
CA SER A 63 -10.90 1.92 19.67
C SER A 63 -9.99 0.71 19.45
N PRO A 64 -9.12 0.67 18.41
CA PRO A 64 -8.63 1.79 17.58
C PRO A 64 -9.36 1.98 16.24
N LEU A 65 -10.52 1.34 16.02
CA LEU A 65 -11.25 1.47 14.76
C LEU A 65 -11.87 2.87 14.63
N MET A 66 -11.66 3.53 13.49
CA MET A 66 -12.17 4.89 13.24
C MET A 66 -13.63 4.93 12.79
N GLY A 67 -14.07 3.97 11.96
CA GLY A 67 -15.41 3.97 11.37
C GLY A 67 -15.49 3.17 10.08
N LEU A 68 -16.66 3.24 9.45
CA LEU A 68 -16.89 2.81 8.07
C LEU A 68 -16.91 4.06 7.17
N SER A 69 -16.42 3.94 5.95
CA SER A 69 -16.59 4.98 4.93
C SER A 69 -17.12 4.36 3.64
N LEU A 70 -18.03 5.06 2.97
CA LEU A 70 -18.51 4.69 1.64
C LEU A 70 -17.63 5.41 0.62
N ILE A 71 -16.79 4.66 -0.07
CA ILE A 71 -15.90 5.21 -1.10
C ILE A 71 -16.69 5.25 -2.41
N HIS A 72 -17.06 6.46 -2.84
CA HIS A 72 -17.62 6.67 -4.16
C HIS A 72 -16.48 6.86 -5.15
N LEU A 73 -16.16 5.80 -5.91
CA LEU A 73 -15.22 5.83 -7.01
C LEU A 73 -15.76 6.73 -8.13
N ARG A 74 -15.51 8.04 -8.03
CA ARG A 74 -15.52 8.89 -9.23
C ARG A 74 -14.35 8.40 -10.06
N ARG A 75 -14.62 7.73 -11.18
CA ARG A 75 -13.57 7.42 -12.16
C ARG A 75 -12.77 8.70 -12.39
N CYS A 76 -11.47 8.66 -12.11
CA CYS A 76 -10.55 9.66 -12.63
C CYS A 76 -10.81 9.74 -14.14
N ARG A 77 -11.21 10.93 -14.58
CA ARG A 77 -11.30 11.24 -16.00
C ARG A 77 -9.90 11.45 -16.54
#